data_AF-A0A645FQ69-F1
#
_entry.id   AF-A0A645FQ69-F1
#
_cell.length_a   1.000
_cell.length_b   1.000
_cell.length_c   1.000
_cell.angle_alpha   90.00
_cell.angle_beta   90.00
_cell.angle_gamma   90.00
#
_symmetry.space_group_name_H-M   'P 1'
#
loop_
_entity.id
_entity.type
_entity.pdbx_description
1 polymer ?
#
loop_
_entity_poly.entity_id
_entity_poly.type
_entity_poly.pdbx_seq_one_letter_code
_entity_poly.pdbx_strand_id
1 'polypeptide(L)'
;MVMLVTVICGFLPALNIVSEKEVGTIEQMNVTPVGKFKFILAKLIPFWVVGFVVLTLSFGLAWLIYGILPVGSLGIIYLLSALFVLVMSGFGLVISNHSATMQQAMFVMFFFMIILLLMSGLFTPVMSMPQWAQIITILNPLKYFVDIMRMVYLKGSGLTDLSLQIGALLAFATLFNF
;
A
#
# COMPACT_ATOMS: atom_id res chain seq x y z
N MET A 1 -5.81 5.01 9.39
CA MET A 1 -5.81 3.63 8.85
C MET A 1 -5.06 3.53 7.54
N VAL A 2 -5.55 4.16 6.46
CA VAL A 2 -4.94 4.08 5.11
C VAL A 2 -3.45 4.38 5.12
N MET A 3 -3.04 5.53 5.67
CA MET A 3 -1.63 5.92 5.71
C MET A 3 -0.74 4.92 6.47
N LEU A 4 -1.24 4.33 7.55
CA LEU A 4 -0.47 3.36 8.34
C LEU A 4 -0.16 2.11 7.52
N VAL A 5 -1.17 1.59 6.81
CA VAL A 5 -0.99 0.41 5.94
C VAL A 5 -0.02 0.73 4.79
N THR A 6 -0.15 1.90 4.17
CA THR A 6 0.76 2.35 3.10
C THR A 6 2.23 2.38 3.57
N VAL A 7 2.48 2.96 4.75
CA VAL A 7 3.85 3.08 5.28
C VAL A 7 4.40 1.72 5.70
N ILE A 8 3.62 0.91 6.43
CA ILE A 8 4.08 -0.37 6.96
C ILE A 8 4.30 -1.40 5.85
N CYS A 9 3.40 -1.46 4.86
CA CYS A 9 3.42 -2.51 3.85
C CYS A 9 4.10 -2.11 2.53
N GLY A 10 4.28 -0.80 2.28
CA GLY A 10 5.00 -0.31 1.09
C GLY A 10 6.38 0.25 1.44
N PHE A 11 6.44 1.14 2.43
CA PHE A 11 7.62 1.96 2.67
C PHE A 11 8.73 1.22 3.45
N LEU A 12 8.39 0.67 4.62
CA LEU A 12 9.35 -0.04 5.46
C LEU A 12 9.99 -1.26 4.79
N PRO A 13 9.24 -2.13 4.06
CA PRO A 13 9.83 -3.30 3.44
C PRO A 13 10.79 -2.92 2.33
N ALA A 14 10.49 -1.88 1.55
CA ALA A 14 11.36 -1.39 0.50
C ALA A 14 12.72 -0.93 1.05
N LEU A 15 12.72 -0.12 2.12
CA LEU A 15 13.96 0.33 2.75
C LEU A 15 14.75 -0.84 3.35
N ASN A 16 14.05 -1.79 3.96
CA ASN A 16 14.67 -2.96 4.56
C ASN A 16 15.33 -3.88 3.52
N ILE A 17 14.81 -3.93 2.29
CA ILE A 17 15.44 -4.65 1.17
C ILE A 17 16.66 -3.88 0.65
N VAL A 18 16.58 -2.56 0.49
CA VAL A 18 17.72 -1.75 0.05
C VAL A 18 18.86 -1.81 1.06
N SER A 19 18.55 -1.79 2.36
CA SER A 19 19.54 -1.94 3.42
C SER A 19 20.37 -3.22 3.27
N GLU A 20 19.72 -4.35 2.99
CA GLU A 20 20.43 -5.61 2.77
C GLU A 20 21.20 -5.66 1.45
N LYS A 21 20.72 -4.95 0.43
CA LYS A 21 21.43 -4.80 -0.84
C LYS A 21 22.74 -4.02 -0.63
N GLU A 22 22.67 -2.93 0.12
CA GLU A 22 23.81 -2.06 0.40
C GLU A 22 24.87 -2.73 1.29
N VAL A 23 24.45 -3.57 2.24
CA VAL A 23 25.36 -4.36 3.10
C VAL A 23 25.99 -5.55 2.33
N GLY A 24 25.54 -5.84 1.10
CA GLY A 24 26.08 -6.92 0.26
C GLY A 24 25.52 -8.31 0.58
N THR A 25 24.56 -8.43 1.51
CA THR A 25 23.91 -9.70 1.88
C THR A 25 23.20 -10.34 0.69
N ILE A 26 22.64 -9.52 -0.21
CA ILE A 26 21.96 -10.02 -1.42
C ILE A 26 22.94 -10.74 -2.37
N GLU A 27 24.22 -10.34 -2.41
CA GLU A 27 25.25 -10.96 -3.25
C GLU A 27 25.74 -12.28 -2.64
N GLN A 28 25.92 -12.33 -1.32
CA GLN A 28 26.23 -13.55 -0.59
C GLN A 28 25.11 -14.59 -0.65
N MET A 29 23.87 -14.16 -0.91
CA MET A 29 22.74 -15.07 -1.04
C MET A 29 22.56 -15.59 -2.49
N ASN A 30 23.14 -14.93 -3.49
CA ASN A 30 23.08 -15.37 -4.89
C ASN A 30 23.89 -16.66 -5.13
N VAL A 31 24.71 -17.08 -4.15
CA VAL A 31 25.42 -18.37 -4.13
C VAL A 31 24.66 -19.48 -3.37
N THR A 32 23.54 -19.16 -2.73
CA THR A 32 22.61 -20.15 -2.14
C THR A 32 21.52 -20.54 -3.13
N PRO A 33 20.99 -21.78 -3.09
CA PRO A 33 20.00 -22.28 -4.04
C PRO A 33 18.58 -21.71 -3.84
N VAL A 34 18.44 -20.59 -3.13
CA VAL A 34 17.15 -19.96 -2.81
C VAL A 34 16.83 -18.92 -3.88
N GLY A 35 15.67 -19.07 -4.55
CA GLY A 35 15.23 -18.10 -5.55
C GLY A 35 14.91 -16.73 -4.95
N LYS A 36 15.37 -15.65 -5.61
CA LYS A 36 15.19 -14.25 -5.18
C LYS A 36 13.73 -13.90 -4.83
N PHE A 37 12.77 -14.38 -5.63
CA PHE A 37 11.34 -14.15 -5.39
C PHE A 37 10.84 -14.76 -4.08
N LYS A 38 11.27 -15.99 -3.74
CA LYS A 38 10.86 -16.66 -2.50
C LYS A 38 11.41 -15.93 -1.27
N PHE A 39 12.64 -15.42 -1.36
CA PHE A 39 13.25 -14.64 -0.28
C PHE A 39 12.49 -13.33 -0.04
N ILE A 40 12.24 -12.56 -1.11
CA ILE A 40 11.51 -11.30 -1.01
C ILE A 40 10.12 -11.54 -0.42
N LEU A 41 9.39 -12.56 -0.92
CA LEU A 41 8.05 -12.87 -0.45
C LEU A 41 8.03 -13.29 1.03
N ALA A 42 8.98 -14.12 1.46
CA ALA A 42 9.13 -14.53 2.86
C ALA A 42 9.36 -13.33 3.80
N LYS A 43 9.97 -12.27 3.28
CA LYS A 43 10.23 -11.03 4.02
C LYS A 43 9.05 -10.08 4.05
N LEU A 44 8.27 -10.01 2.96
CA LEU A 44 7.08 -9.16 2.87
C LEU A 44 5.93 -9.66 3.77
N ILE A 45 5.76 -10.98 3.89
CA ILE A 45 4.68 -11.60 4.69
C ILE A 45 4.64 -11.06 6.14
N PRO A 46 5.75 -11.01 6.90
CA PRO A 46 5.78 -10.38 8.22
C PRO A 46 5.22 -8.96 8.25
N PHE A 47 5.61 -8.11 7.29
CA PHE A 47 5.10 -6.74 7.20
C PHE A 47 3.61 -6.70 6.89
N TRP A 48 3.12 -7.61 6.05
CA TRP A 48 1.68 -7.72 5.76
C TRP A 48 0.89 -8.09 7.01
N VAL A 49 1.37 -9.07 7.78
CA VAL A 49 0.75 -9.47 9.05
C VAL A 49 0.71 -8.28 10.01
N VAL A 50 1.83 -7.56 10.18
CA VAL A 50 1.87 -6.35 11.01
C VAL A 50 0.89 -5.29 10.49
N GLY A 51 0.80 -5.09 9.18
CA GLY A 51 -0.17 -4.18 8.56
C GLY A 51 -1.62 -4.51 8.92
N PHE A 52 -2.00 -5.79 8.87
CA PHE A 52 -3.34 -6.24 9.28
C PHE A 52 -3.58 -6.12 10.77
N VAL A 53 -2.59 -6.41 11.61
CA VAL A 53 -2.68 -6.20 13.06
C VAL A 53 -2.92 -4.73 13.37
N VAL A 54 -2.13 -3.83 12.78
CA VAL A 54 -2.28 -2.38 12.97
C VAL A 54 -3.62 -1.87 12.44
N LEU A 55 -4.09 -2.40 11.31
CA LEU A 55 -5.42 -2.11 10.78
C LEU A 55 -6.52 -2.54 11.77
N THR A 56 -6.44 -3.76 12.31
CA THR A 56 -7.35 -4.28 13.34
C THR A 56 -7.36 -3.41 14.60
N LEU A 57 -6.17 -3.07 15.11
CA LEU A 57 -6.01 -2.19 16.27
C LEU A 57 -6.58 -0.80 15.99
N SER A 58 -6.41 -0.28 14.78
CA SER A 58 -6.97 1.01 14.39
C SER A 58 -8.49 0.99 14.44
N PHE A 59 -9.15 -0.09 13.98
CA PHE A 59 -10.60 -0.25 14.13
C PHE A 59 -11.02 -0.32 15.59
N GLY A 60 -10.31 -1.10 16.42
CA GLY A 60 -10.57 -1.19 17.86
C GLY A 60 -10.49 0.18 18.55
N LEU A 61 -9.46 0.97 18.24
CA LEU A 61 -9.30 2.33 18.76
C LEU A 61 -10.35 3.29 18.22
N ALA A 62 -10.69 3.22 16.94
CA ALA A 62 -11.75 4.06 16.35
C ALA A 62 -13.10 3.81 17.02
N TRP A 63 -13.42 2.56 17.33
CA TRP A 63 -14.63 2.20 18.06
C TRP A 63 -14.57 2.64 19.53
N LEU A 64 -13.46 2.35 20.23
CA LEU A 64 -13.34 2.63 21.67
C LEU A 64 -13.32 4.12 21.99
N ILE A 65 -12.64 4.93 21.16
CA ILE A 65 -12.44 6.37 21.40
C ILE A 65 -13.56 7.20 20.75
N TYR A 66 -13.94 6.88 19.51
CA TYR A 66 -14.87 7.70 18.73
C TYR A 66 -16.26 7.07 18.57
N GLY A 67 -16.45 5.80 18.96
CA GLY A 67 -17.70 5.09 18.75
C GLY A 67 -18.01 4.79 17.27
N ILE A 68 -17.04 4.97 16.37
CA ILE A 68 -17.26 4.83 14.93
C ILE A 68 -17.01 3.38 14.52
N LEU A 69 -18.04 2.73 14.01
CA LEU A 69 -17.96 1.44 13.36
C LEU A 69 -18.18 1.60 11.85
N PRO A 70 -17.50 0.79 11.03
CA PRO A 70 -17.81 0.73 9.60
C PRO A 70 -19.25 0.26 9.41
N VAL A 71 -20.02 0.97 8.58
CA VAL A 71 -21.38 0.56 8.22
C VAL A 71 -21.38 -0.72 7.37
N GLY A 72 -20.35 -0.88 6.53
CA GLY A 72 -20.17 -2.06 5.68
C GLY A 72 -19.48 -3.24 6.36
N SER A 73 -19.30 -4.32 5.59
CA SER A 73 -18.65 -5.54 6.09
C SER A 73 -17.15 -5.34 6.31
N LEU A 74 -16.69 -5.65 7.53
CA LEU A 74 -15.26 -5.70 7.87
C LEU A 74 -14.49 -6.65 6.95
N GLY A 75 -15.09 -7.77 6.54
CA GLY A 75 -14.46 -8.74 5.64
C GLY A 75 -14.09 -8.15 4.29
N ILE A 76 -14.93 -7.26 3.75
CA ILE A 76 -14.63 -6.54 2.50
C ILE A 76 -13.41 -5.63 2.71
N ILE A 77 -13.32 -4.95 3.85
CA ILE A 77 -12.15 -4.09 4.12
C ILE A 77 -10.87 -4.92 4.21
N TYR A 78 -10.89 -6.06 4.89
CA TYR A 78 -9.71 -6.93 4.96
C TYR A 78 -9.30 -7.47 3.59
N LEU A 79 -10.25 -7.92 2.77
CA LEU A 79 -9.98 -8.42 1.43
C LEU A 79 -9.35 -7.34 0.55
N LEU A 80 -9.93 -6.14 0.55
CA LEU A 80 -9.41 -5.02 -0.24
C LEU A 80 -8.09 -4.46 0.32
N SER A 81 -7.89 -4.54 1.63
CA SER A 81 -6.61 -4.21 2.27
C SER A 81 -5.53 -5.20 1.86
N ALA A 82 -5.83 -6.50 1.77
CA ALA A 82 -4.90 -7.51 1.28
C ALA A 82 -4.41 -7.19 -0.14
N LEU A 83 -5.36 -6.84 -1.00
CA LEU A 83 -5.08 -6.49 -2.38
C LEU A 83 -4.27 -5.20 -2.48
N PHE A 84 -4.62 -4.17 -1.70
CA PHE A 84 -3.86 -2.94 -1.62
C PHE A 84 -2.44 -3.13 -1.07
N VAL A 85 -2.26 -4.00 -0.09
CA VAL A 85 -0.95 -4.36 0.45
C VAL A 85 -0.05 -4.97 -0.62
N LEU A 86 -0.58 -5.85 -1.47
CA LEU A 86 0.17 -6.40 -2.61
C LEU A 86 0.61 -5.32 -3.60
N VAL A 87 -0.27 -4.35 -3.89
CA VAL A 87 0.06 -3.22 -4.77
C VAL A 87 1.18 -2.37 -4.18
N MET A 88 1.06 -1.99 -2.91
CA MET A 88 2.02 -1.10 -2.26
C MET A 88 3.37 -1.78 -2.02
N SER A 89 3.36 -3.07 -1.70
CA SER A 89 4.60 -3.85 -1.61
C SER A 89 5.29 -3.93 -2.97
N GLY A 90 4.56 -4.25 -4.05
CA GLY A 90 5.12 -4.25 -5.41
C GLY A 90 5.72 -2.89 -5.79
N PHE A 91 5.02 -1.79 -5.52
CA PHE A 91 5.53 -0.45 -5.73
C PHE A 91 6.84 -0.19 -4.95
N GLY A 92 6.88 -0.58 -3.67
CA GLY A 92 8.09 -0.50 -2.85
C GLY A 92 9.24 -1.35 -3.40
N LEU A 93 8.94 -2.54 -3.93
CA LEU A 93 9.92 -3.41 -4.57
C LEU A 93 10.54 -2.76 -5.81
N VAL A 94 9.73 -2.15 -6.69
CA VAL A 94 10.20 -1.44 -7.88
C VAL A 94 11.23 -0.37 -7.52
N ILE A 95 10.96 0.41 -6.47
CA ILE A 95 11.88 1.45 -5.99
C ILE A 95 13.13 0.83 -5.37
N SER A 96 12.99 -0.24 -4.59
CA SER A 96 14.13 -0.93 -3.97
C SER A 96 15.07 -1.54 -5.01
N ASN A 97 14.53 -1.99 -6.15
CA ASN A 97 15.33 -2.58 -7.22
C ASN A 97 16.21 -1.52 -7.90
N HIS A 98 15.67 -0.32 -8.11
CA HIS A 98 16.37 0.81 -8.74
C HIS A 98 17.26 1.62 -7.80
N SER A 99 17.19 1.36 -6.49
CA SER A 99 18.02 2.06 -5.49
C SER A 99 19.24 1.20 -5.14
N ALA A 100 20.40 1.84 -5.03
CA ALA A 100 21.64 1.18 -4.62
C ALA A 100 21.99 1.45 -3.15
N THR A 101 21.61 2.62 -2.61
CA THR A 101 21.89 3.03 -1.24
C THR A 101 20.60 3.34 -0.47
N MET A 102 20.64 3.17 0.87
CA MET A 102 19.52 3.51 1.74
C MET A 102 19.13 4.97 1.60
N GLN A 103 20.10 5.88 1.50
CA GLN A 103 19.82 7.31 1.38
C GLN A 103 19.08 7.64 0.07
N GLN A 104 19.49 7.03 -1.06
CA GLN A 104 18.78 7.19 -2.33
C GLN A 104 17.34 6.66 -2.21
N ALA A 105 17.16 5.46 -1.66
CA ALA A 105 15.85 4.88 -1.48
C ALA A 105 14.94 5.74 -0.59
N MET A 106 15.47 6.28 0.51
CA MET A 106 14.70 7.16 1.39
C MET A 106 14.18 8.40 0.66
N PHE A 107 15.01 9.09 -0.12
CA PHE A 107 14.57 10.28 -0.86
C PHE A 107 13.55 9.95 -1.95
N VAL A 108 13.78 8.89 -2.73
CA VAL A 108 12.85 8.47 -3.80
C VAL A 108 11.51 8.06 -3.20
N MET A 109 11.53 7.22 -2.16
CA MET A 109 10.32 6.77 -1.50
C MET A 109 9.58 7.95 -0.86
N PHE A 110 10.29 8.89 -0.23
CA PHE A 110 9.67 10.07 0.38
C PHE A 110 8.99 10.98 -0.65
N PHE A 111 9.66 11.21 -1.79
CA PHE A 111 9.10 11.96 -2.91
C PHE A 111 7.77 11.35 -3.40
N PHE A 112 7.76 10.04 -3.67
CA PHE A 112 6.54 9.36 -4.09
C PHE A 112 5.48 9.32 -2.99
N MET A 113 5.88 9.10 -1.74
CA MET A 113 4.94 9.05 -0.61
C MET A 113 4.18 10.35 -0.46
N ILE A 114 4.86 11.51 -0.53
CA ILE A 114 4.22 12.83 -0.49
C ILE A 114 3.23 12.98 -1.64
N ILE A 115 3.64 12.70 -2.88
CA ILE A 115 2.81 12.88 -4.07
C ILE A 115 1.57 11.98 -4.00
N LEU A 116 1.78 10.69 -3.74
CA LEU A 116 0.71 9.71 -3.66
C LEU A 116 -0.28 10.07 -2.55
N LEU A 117 0.21 10.53 -1.41
CA LEU A 117 -0.63 10.86 -0.26
C LEU A 117 -1.43 12.16 -0.51
N LEU A 118 -0.80 13.22 -1.03
CA LEU A 118 -1.49 14.47 -1.35
C LEU A 118 -2.53 14.29 -2.47
N MET A 119 -2.21 13.49 -3.49
CA MET A 119 -3.11 13.23 -4.62
C MET A 119 -4.13 12.11 -4.32
N SER A 120 -4.05 11.42 -3.18
CA SER A 120 -4.93 10.26 -2.88
C SER A 120 -6.41 10.60 -2.65
N GLY A 121 -6.77 11.87 -2.54
CA GLY A 121 -8.13 12.26 -2.16
C GLY A 121 -8.42 12.16 -0.65
N LEU A 122 -7.39 11.88 0.17
CA LEU A 122 -7.50 11.74 1.63
C LEU A 122 -7.80 13.08 2.32
N PHE A 123 -7.00 14.12 2.03
CA PHE A 123 -7.17 15.46 2.61
C PHE A 123 -8.17 16.31 1.82
N THR A 124 -8.03 16.32 0.50
CA THR A 124 -8.89 17.10 -0.40
C THR A 124 -9.61 16.15 -1.35
N PRO A 125 -10.95 16.22 -1.47
CA PRO A 125 -11.67 15.39 -2.44
C PRO A 125 -11.13 15.56 -3.86
N VAL A 126 -10.97 14.45 -4.59
CA VAL A 126 -10.41 14.47 -5.96
C VAL A 126 -11.25 15.34 -6.90
N MET A 127 -12.58 15.38 -6.70
CA MET A 127 -13.49 16.21 -7.50
C MET A 127 -13.24 17.72 -7.36
N SER A 128 -12.60 18.15 -6.27
CA SER A 128 -12.27 19.56 -6.03
C SER A 128 -10.95 19.98 -6.68
N MET A 129 -10.19 19.05 -7.26
CA MET A 129 -8.93 19.32 -7.94
C MET A 129 -9.17 19.77 -9.38
N PRO A 130 -8.27 20.57 -9.98
CA PRO A 130 -8.36 20.92 -11.41
C PRO A 130 -8.26 19.68 -12.31
N GLN A 131 -8.82 19.76 -13.52
CA GLN A 131 -8.97 18.60 -14.44
C GLN A 131 -7.66 17.82 -14.66
N TRP A 132 -6.54 18.54 -14.84
CA TRP A 132 -5.22 17.92 -15.07
C TRP A 132 -4.77 17.06 -13.87
N ALA A 133 -5.02 17.53 -12.66
CA ALA A 133 -4.67 16.82 -11.43
C ALA A 133 -5.57 15.58 -11.23
N GLN A 134 -6.85 15.66 -11.63
CA GLN A 134 -7.76 14.52 -11.58
C GLN A 134 -7.30 13.37 -12.48
N ILE A 135 -6.77 13.70 -13.67
CA ILE A 135 -6.23 12.71 -14.62
C ILE A 135 -5.01 12.01 -14.03
N ILE A 136 -4.04 12.76 -13.48
CA ILE A 136 -2.83 12.19 -12.87
C ILE A 136 -3.20 11.26 -11.69
N THR A 137 -4.21 11.64 -10.92
CA THR A 137 -4.69 10.88 -9.76
C THR A 137 -5.23 9.50 -10.14
N ILE A 138 -5.61 9.25 -11.40
CA ILE A 138 -6.01 7.91 -11.87
C ILE A 138 -4.84 6.92 -11.80
N LEU A 139 -3.60 7.39 -11.95
CA LEU A 139 -2.40 6.57 -11.83
C LEU A 139 -2.00 6.28 -10.37
N ASN A 140 -2.75 6.79 -9.40
CA ASN A 140 -2.43 6.67 -7.98
C ASN A 140 -3.24 5.54 -7.32
N PRO A 141 -2.61 4.40 -6.94
CA PRO A 141 -3.33 3.30 -6.28
C PRO A 141 -3.92 3.69 -4.91
N LEU A 142 -3.31 4.65 -4.18
CA LEU A 142 -3.84 5.11 -2.89
C LEU A 142 -5.22 5.73 -3.04
N LYS A 143 -5.50 6.40 -4.17
CA LYS A 143 -6.80 7.01 -4.46
C LYS A 143 -7.93 6.00 -4.34
N TYR A 144 -7.78 4.87 -5.01
CA TYR A 144 -8.79 3.81 -5.02
C TYR A 144 -9.03 3.22 -3.63
N PHE A 145 -7.97 3.07 -2.83
CA PHE A 145 -8.09 2.54 -1.48
C PHE A 145 -8.73 3.55 -0.50
N VAL A 146 -8.43 4.85 -0.63
CA VAL A 146 -9.11 5.90 0.12
C VAL A 146 -10.60 5.93 -0.22
N ASP A 147 -10.95 5.84 -1.51
CA ASP A 147 -12.35 5.80 -1.96
C ASP A 147 -13.07 4.55 -1.45
N ILE A 148 -12.44 3.37 -1.49
CA ILE A 148 -12.97 2.13 -0.89
C ILE A 148 -13.27 2.34 0.59
N MET A 149 -12.29 2.82 1.36
CA MET A 149 -12.45 3.02 2.80
C MET A 149 -13.60 3.97 3.09
N ARG A 150 -13.70 5.07 2.33
CA ARG A 150 -14.79 6.04 2.47
C ARG A 150 -16.16 5.43 2.13
N MET A 151 -16.27 4.68 1.04
CA MET A 151 -17.53 4.06 0.62
C MET A 151 -17.99 2.97 1.60
N VAL A 152 -17.09 2.11 2.07
CA VAL A 152 -17.44 1.05 3.03
C VAL A 152 -17.78 1.62 4.40
N TYR A 153 -17.06 2.64 4.87
CA TYR A 153 -17.36 3.25 6.17
C TYR A 153 -18.65 4.08 6.17
N LEU A 154 -18.88 4.89 5.12
CA LEU A 154 -19.98 5.86 5.12
C LEU A 154 -21.25 5.32 4.45
N LYS A 155 -21.13 4.54 3.38
CA LYS A 155 -22.28 4.04 2.61
C LYS A 155 -22.61 2.58 2.87
N GLY A 156 -21.71 1.82 3.49
CA GLY A 156 -21.87 0.38 3.64
C GLY A 156 -21.82 -0.39 2.31
N SER A 157 -21.17 0.19 1.30
CA SER A 157 -21.12 -0.37 -0.06
C SER A 157 -20.57 -1.79 -0.11
N GLY A 158 -21.19 -2.62 -0.95
CA GLY A 158 -20.79 -4.01 -1.18
C GLY A 158 -19.69 -4.17 -2.25
N LEU A 159 -19.31 -5.41 -2.53
CA LEU A 159 -18.29 -5.74 -3.55
C LEU A 159 -18.68 -5.28 -4.97
N THR A 160 -19.99 -5.28 -5.28
CA THR A 160 -20.53 -4.85 -6.59
C THR A 160 -20.30 -3.36 -6.84
N ASP A 161 -20.52 -2.54 -5.82
CA ASP A 161 -20.37 -1.08 -5.88
C ASP A 161 -18.90 -0.65 -6.00
N LEU A 162 -17.99 -1.53 -5.55
CA LEU A 162 -16.54 -1.30 -5.50
C LEU A 162 -15.79 -1.93 -6.69
N SER A 163 -16.52 -2.45 -7.68
CA SER A 163 -15.95 -3.19 -8.82
C SER A 163 -14.88 -2.40 -9.58
N LEU A 164 -15.07 -1.09 -9.75
CA LEU A 164 -14.10 -0.22 -10.43
C LEU A 164 -12.80 -0.07 -9.64
N GLN A 165 -12.89 0.13 -8.32
CA GLN A 165 -11.74 0.26 -7.44
C GLN A 165 -10.99 -1.07 -7.30
N ILE A 166 -11.73 -2.18 -7.22
CA ILE A 166 -11.17 -3.54 -7.23
C ILE A 166 -10.41 -3.79 -8.53
N GLY A 167 -11.03 -3.51 -9.67
CA GLY A 167 -10.40 -3.70 -10.98
C GLY A 167 -9.13 -2.87 -11.16
N ALA A 168 -9.16 -1.60 -10.72
CA ALA A 168 -7.98 -0.74 -10.76
C ALA A 168 -6.85 -1.27 -9.88
N LEU A 169 -7.14 -1.65 -8.62
CA LEU A 169 -6.11 -2.19 -7.73
C LEU A 169 -5.56 -3.52 -8.23
N LEU A 170 -6.38 -4.39 -8.84
CA LEU A 170 -5.90 -5.62 -9.49
C LEU A 170 -4.95 -5.33 -10.66
N ALA A 171 -5.29 -4.33 -11.48
CA ALA A 171 -4.41 -3.90 -12.57
C ALA A 171 -3.06 -3.40 -12.05
N PHE A 172 -3.04 -2.61 -10.97
CA PHE A 172 -1.77 -2.20 -10.35
C PHE A 172 -1.02 -3.36 -9.69
N ALA A 173 -1.72 -4.31 -9.07
CA ALA A 173 -1.10 -5.45 -8.40
C ALA A 173 -0.36 -6.34 -9.41
N THR A 174 -0.97 -6.56 -10.57
CA THR A 174 -0.37 -7.30 -11.69
C THR A 174 0.72 -6.51 -12.38
N LEU A 175 0.64 -5.18 -12.45
CA LEU A 175 1.69 -4.37 -13.07
C LEU A 175 2.98 -4.30 -12.23
N PHE A 176 2.87 -4.27 -10.89
CA PHE A 176 4.04 -4.08 -10.02
C PHE A 176 4.68 -5.38 -9.49
N ASN A 177 3.98 -6.51 -9.49
CA ASN A 177 4.50 -7.76 -8.93
C ASN A 177 5.10 -8.73 -9.97
N PHE A 178 5.28 -8.29 -11.22
CA PHE A 178 5.96 -9.00 -12.31
C PHE A 178 7.16 -8.20 -12.80
#